data_AF-A0A962UTW5-F1
#
_entry.id   AF-A0A962UTW5-F1
#
_cell.length_a   1.000
_cell.length_b   1.000
_cell.length_c   1.000
_cell.angle_alpha   90.00
_cell.angle_beta   90.00
_cell.angle_gamma   90.00
#
_symmetry.space_group_name_H-M   'P 1'
#
loop_
_entity.id
_entity.type
_entity.pdbx_description
1 polymer ?
#
loop_
_entity_poly.entity_id
_entity_poly.type
_entity_poly.pdbx_seq_one_letter_code
_entity_poly.pdbx_strand_id
1 'polypeptide(L)'
;ENELLAFKHMKSAAEAGMGLAQHGLGFMYMQGECVEQNAAKALEWFSRAAEQGLQGAMTTIGMMYREGNGVERDEDKAREWFRKAGFDDL
;
A
#
# COMPACT_ATOMS: atom_id res chain seq x y z
N GLU A 1 4.08 -11.14 -21.71
CA GLU A 1 2.62 -11.39 -21.81
C GLU A 1 1.97 -11.78 -20.48
N ASN A 2 2.56 -12.72 -19.72
CA ASN A 2 1.95 -13.22 -18.48
C ASN A 2 1.85 -12.16 -17.35
N GLU A 3 2.84 -11.27 -17.24
CA GLU A 3 2.92 -10.24 -16.20
C GLU A 3 1.86 -9.12 -16.37
N LEU A 4 1.60 -8.70 -17.61
CA LEU A 4 0.54 -7.72 -17.94
C LEU A 4 -0.86 -8.28 -17.67
N LEU A 5 -1.05 -9.59 -17.89
CA LEU A 5 -2.30 -10.27 -17.59
C LEU A 5 -2.48 -10.40 -16.06
N ALA A 6 -1.42 -10.76 -15.33
CA ALA A 6 -1.41 -10.80 -13.88
C ALA A 6 -1.74 -9.43 -13.26
N PHE A 7 -1.15 -8.34 -13.80
CA PHE A 7 -1.49 -6.98 -13.38
C PHE A 7 -2.97 -6.67 -13.61
N LYS A 8 -3.53 -7.01 -14.77
CA LYS A 8 -4.96 -6.79 -15.07
C LYS A 8 -5.87 -7.56 -14.10
N HIS A 9 -5.56 -8.82 -13.80
CA HIS A 9 -6.33 -9.62 -12.84
C HIS A 9 -6.22 -9.05 -11.43
N MET A 10 -5.01 -8.67 -11.00
CA MET A 10 -4.78 -8.03 -9.70
C MET A 10 -5.57 -6.73 -9.58
N LYS A 11 -5.52 -5.90 -10.62
CA LYS A 11 -6.26 -4.64 -10.68
C LYS A 11 -7.77 -4.87 -10.56
N SER A 12 -8.32 -5.79 -11.35
CA SER A 12 -9.75 -6.11 -11.28
C SER A 12 -10.15 -6.63 -9.89
N ALA A 13 -9.32 -7.44 -9.25
CA ALA A 13 -9.58 -7.95 -7.90
C ALA A 13 -9.50 -6.84 -6.82
N ALA A 14 -8.55 -5.93 -6.95
CA ALA A 14 -8.42 -4.77 -6.07
C ALA A 14 -9.61 -3.81 -6.21
N GLU A 15 -10.08 -3.58 -7.43
CA GLU A 15 -11.28 -2.81 -7.75
C GLU A 15 -12.56 -3.49 -7.24
N ALA A 16 -12.59 -4.82 -7.21
CA ALA A 16 -13.67 -5.59 -6.59
C ALA A 16 -13.66 -5.54 -5.04
N GLY A 17 -12.71 -4.82 -4.44
CA GLY A 17 -12.66 -4.60 -3.00
C GLY A 17 -11.85 -5.63 -2.23
N MET A 18 -11.14 -6.57 -2.88
CA MET A 18 -10.32 -7.54 -2.15
C MET A 18 -9.11 -6.85 -1.49
N GLY A 19 -9.10 -6.73 -0.17
CA GLY A 19 -8.02 -6.04 0.57
C GLY A 19 -6.60 -6.57 0.28
N LEU A 20 -6.43 -7.90 0.11
CA LEU A 20 -5.14 -8.48 -0.27
C LEU A 20 -4.71 -8.07 -1.69
N ALA A 21 -5.64 -7.97 -2.63
CA ALA A 21 -5.33 -7.52 -3.98
C ALA A 21 -5.04 -6.01 -4.03
N GLN A 22 -5.72 -5.21 -3.21
CA GLN A 22 -5.40 -3.79 -3.04
C GLN A 22 -3.98 -3.61 -2.48
N HIS A 23 -3.62 -4.40 -1.46
CA HIS A 23 -2.25 -4.41 -0.94
C HIS A 23 -1.22 -4.82 -2.00
N GLY A 24 -1.47 -5.92 -2.73
CA GLY A 24 -0.60 -6.34 -3.82
C GLY A 24 -0.46 -5.32 -4.95
N LEU A 25 -1.56 -4.68 -5.35
CA LEU A 25 -1.55 -3.63 -6.37
C LEU A 25 -0.81 -2.38 -5.89
N GLY A 26 -0.90 -2.05 -4.60
CA GLY A 26 -0.10 -1.00 -3.98
C GLY A 26 1.40 -1.29 -4.13
N PHE A 27 1.82 -2.52 -3.87
CA PHE A 27 3.21 -2.94 -4.07
C PHE A 27 3.67 -2.83 -5.52
N MET A 28 2.83 -3.23 -6.49
CA MET A 28 3.16 -3.10 -7.91
C MET A 28 3.42 -1.63 -8.29
N TYR A 29 2.58 -0.70 -7.83
CA TYR A 29 2.81 0.74 -8.02
C TYR A 29 4.03 1.27 -7.27
N MET A 30 4.32 0.74 -6.08
CA MET A 30 5.47 1.19 -5.28
C MET A 30 6.81 0.79 -5.90
N GLN A 31 6.89 -0.41 -6.50
CA GLN A 31 8.10 -0.94 -7.12
C GLN A 31 8.22 -0.61 -8.62
N GLY A 32 7.13 -0.17 -9.25
CA GLY A 32 7.10 -0.01 -10.71
C GLY A 32 7.09 -1.34 -11.45
N GLU A 33 6.53 -2.38 -10.84
CA GLU A 33 6.38 -3.69 -11.48
C GLU A 33 5.15 -3.68 -12.40
N CYS A 34 5.36 -3.93 -13.69
CA CYS A 34 4.33 -3.92 -14.74
C CYS A 34 3.67 -2.54 -15.02
N VAL A 35 3.91 -1.54 -14.18
CA VAL A 35 3.42 -0.16 -14.30
C VAL A 35 4.52 0.83 -13.92
N GLU A 36 4.39 2.09 -14.34
CA GLU A 36 5.27 3.15 -13.86
C GLU A 36 5.16 3.30 -12.34
N GLN A 37 6.31 3.43 -11.69
CA GLN A 37 6.41 3.63 -10.25
C GLN A 37 5.60 4.88 -9.85
N ASN A 38 4.69 4.72 -8.90
CA ASN A 38 3.83 5.80 -8.44
C ASN A 38 3.45 5.59 -6.97
N ALA A 39 4.21 6.22 -6.08
CA ALA A 39 3.99 6.10 -4.65
C ALA A 39 2.66 6.69 -4.17
N ALA A 40 2.13 7.73 -4.84
CA ALA A 40 0.81 8.27 -4.50
C ALA A 40 -0.30 7.25 -4.78
N LYS A 41 -0.25 6.55 -5.92
CA LYS A 41 -1.17 5.44 -6.22
C LYS A 41 -0.96 4.25 -5.29
N ALA A 42 0.29 3.93 -4.96
CA ALA A 42 0.58 2.88 -3.99
C ALA A 42 -0.08 3.18 -2.64
N LEU A 43 0.10 4.41 -2.13
CA LEU A 43 -0.50 4.86 -0.89
C LEU A 43 -2.03 4.80 -0.93
N GLU A 44 -2.66 5.19 -2.05
CA GLU A 44 -4.12 5.09 -2.22
C GLU A 44 -4.60 3.64 -2.06
N TRP A 45 -3.94 2.70 -2.74
CA TRP A 45 -4.32 1.28 -2.67
C TRP A 45 -4.05 0.66 -1.29
N PHE A 46 -2.92 1.00 -0.67
CA PHE A 46 -2.65 0.57 0.70
C PHE A 46 -3.68 1.16 1.68
N SER A 47 -4.09 2.41 1.49
CA SER A 47 -5.10 3.05 2.36
C SER A 47 -6.44 2.31 2.29
N ARG A 48 -6.88 1.92 1.10
CA ARG A 48 -8.10 1.10 0.94
C ARG A 48 -7.98 -0.27 1.61
N ALA A 49 -6.82 -0.91 1.50
CA ALA A 49 -6.58 -2.18 2.19
C ALA A 49 -6.56 -2.00 3.72
N ALA A 50 -5.99 -0.90 4.20
CA ALA A 50 -5.95 -0.55 5.62
C ALA A 50 -7.35 -0.23 6.17
N GLU A 51 -8.22 0.42 5.41
CA GLU A 51 -9.63 0.65 5.78
C GLU A 51 -10.40 -0.66 6.01
N GLN A 52 -9.97 -1.76 5.38
CA GLN A 52 -10.52 -3.10 5.60
C GLN A 52 -9.91 -3.84 6.80
N GLY A 53 -9.08 -3.17 7.60
CA GLY A 53 -8.40 -3.77 8.74
C GLY A 53 -7.15 -4.58 8.37
N LEU A 54 -6.62 -4.45 7.15
CA LEU A 54 -5.41 -5.17 6.77
C LEU A 54 -4.18 -4.55 7.45
N GLN A 55 -3.73 -5.18 8.53
CA GLN A 55 -2.57 -4.74 9.32
C GLN A 55 -1.30 -4.58 8.47
N GLY A 56 -1.08 -5.47 7.49
CA GLY A 56 0.04 -5.38 6.57
C GLY A 56 0.05 -4.07 5.77
N ALA A 57 -1.12 -3.59 5.33
CA ALA A 57 -1.23 -2.33 4.61
C ALA A 57 -0.97 -1.12 5.52
N MET A 58 -1.54 -1.10 6.73
CA MET A 58 -1.27 -0.04 7.71
C MET A 58 0.23 0.06 8.03
N THR A 59 0.88 -1.08 8.22
CA THR A 59 2.32 -1.15 8.46
C THR A 59 3.12 -0.59 7.27
N THR A 60 2.75 -0.97 6.04
CA THR A 60 3.40 -0.44 4.83
C THR A 60 3.25 1.08 4.72
N ILE A 61 2.07 1.64 4.99
CA ILE A 61 1.86 3.09 4.99
C ILE A 61 2.72 3.77 6.06
N GLY A 62 2.79 3.20 7.27
CA GLY A 62 3.68 3.69 8.33
C GLY A 62 5.14 3.74 7.89
N MET A 63 5.63 2.69 7.22
CA MET A 63 6.99 2.68 6.67
C MET A 63 7.18 3.71 5.55
N MET A 64 6.19 3.90 4.67
CA MET A 64 6.28 4.92 3.61
C MET A 64 6.49 6.32 4.19
N TYR A 65 5.76 6.68 5.24
CA TYR A 65 5.93 7.96 5.92
C TYR A 65 7.23 8.04 6.73
N ARG A 66 7.66 6.96 7.38
CA ARG A 66 8.92 6.93 8.14
C ARG A 66 10.16 7.10 7.26
N GLU A 67 10.14 6.47 6.09
CA GLU A 67 11.30 6.44 5.18
C GLU A 67 11.23 7.54 4.11
N GLY A 68 10.07 8.17 3.93
CA GLY A 68 9.84 9.12 2.84
C GLY A 68 9.80 8.44 1.47
N ASN A 69 9.32 7.19 1.40
CA ASN A 69 9.29 6.40 0.17
C ASN A 69 8.16 6.87 -0.75
N GLY A 70 8.46 7.91 -1.52
CA GLY A 70 7.56 8.55 -2.48
C GLY A 70 6.39 9.32 -1.86
N VAL A 71 6.49 9.58 -0.56
CA VAL A 71 5.73 10.59 0.18
C VAL A 71 6.71 11.43 0.98
N GLU A 72 6.31 12.63 1.40
CA GLU A 72 7.12 13.40 2.32
C GLU A 72 7.28 12.63 3.65
N ARG A 73 8.51 12.58 4.15
CA ARG A 73 8.81 11.89 5.40
C ARG A 73 8.07 12.58 6.55
N ASP A 74 7.30 11.80 7.31
CA ASP A 74 6.42 12.29 8.37
C ASP A 74 6.36 11.25 9.50
N GLU A 75 7.17 11.46 10.53
CA GLU A 75 7.26 10.56 11.69
C GLU A 75 5.95 10.50 12.48
N ASP A 76 5.19 11.59 12.53
CA ASP A 76 3.93 11.66 13.28
C ASP A 76 2.87 10.80 12.59
N LYS A 77 2.74 10.91 11.26
CA LYS A 77 1.88 10.02 10.47
C LYS A 77 2.35 8.57 10.53
N ALA A 78 3.66 8.32 10.48
CA ALA A 78 4.20 6.97 10.61
C ALA A 78 3.74 6.30 11.91
N ARG A 79 3.91 6.98 13.05
CA ARG A 79 3.44 6.49 14.36
C ARG A 79 1.92 6.31 14.41
N GLU A 80 1.15 7.21 13.80
CA GLU A 80 -0.31 7.06 13.73
C GLU A 80 -0.71 5.76 13.01
N TRP A 81 -0.07 5.46 11.88
CA TRP A 81 -0.32 4.25 11.10
C TRP A 81 0.18 2.99 11.79
N PHE A 82 1.33 3.03 12.48
CA PHE A 82 1.80 1.92 13.30
C PHE A 82 0.87 1.61 14.47
N ARG A 83 0.36 2.65 15.16
CA ARG A 83 -0.64 2.47 16.21
C ARG A 83 -1.94 1.87 15.66
N LYS A 84 -2.40 2.32 14.49
CA LYS A 84 -3.55 1.71 13.79
C LYS A 84 -3.31 0.23 13.48
N ALA A 85 -2.06 -0.14 13.18
CA ALA A 85 -1.65 -1.53 12.96
C ALA A 85 -1.46 -2.34 14.26
N GLY A 86 -1.75 -1.77 15.44
CA GLY A 86 -1.62 -2.44 16.73
C GLY A 86 -0.20 -2.47 17.30
N PHE A 87 0.69 -1.60 16.84
CA PHE A 87 1.99 -1.38 17.47
C PHE A 87 1.89 -0.20 18.44
N ASP A 88 1.90 -0.47 19.74
CA ASP A 88 1.73 0.54 20.79
C ASP A 88 3.06 1.20 21.27
N ASP A 89 4.22 0.83 20.71
CA ASP A 89 5.56 1.19 21.24
C ASP A 89 6.59 1.65 20.16
N LEU A 90 6.15 2.16 19.00
CA LEU A 90 7.02 2.64 17.90
C LEU A 90 7.17 4.17 17.85
#